data_AF-A0AAN8QSG6-F1
#
_entry.id   AF-A0AAN8QSG6-F1
#
_cell.length_a   1.000
_cell.length_b   1.000
_cell.length_c   1.000
_cell.angle_alpha   90.00
_cell.angle_beta   90.00
_cell.angle_gamma   90.00
#
_symmetry.space_group_name_H-M   'P 1'
#
loop_
_entity.id
_entity.type
_entity.pdbx_description
1 polymer ?
#
loop_
_entity_poly.entity_id
_entity_poly.type
_entity_poly.pdbx_seq_one_letter_code
_entity_poly.pdbx_strand_id
1 'polypeptide(L)'
;MPLDMVPVRMVFTDAVRPSLLDIEILRLHCLFNGSYFGFSVDFFQPNIKQSNILIGAPRANTTSASTVVERGAVYTCPWQKSGDCTQVQFDNTDDRKNMEGVQMEFKSNQWFGATVRSNGEHILACAPLYQWSTYSFSEREPVGTCFLKKGGDVVEYSPCRSNANSPEGQGFCQAGFSIDFVKNNRVVVGGPGSFYWQGQLISDDISEIITKFNNHYYTPYSNQLTTKSASAQYDDSYLGYSVTVGDFNEDGEDDYITGVPRGDKALGYVNIFNGRNMESMLNFTGTQMAAYFGHSVAATDLNNDGLVDLFVGAPLFMERGSDGKLREVGQVSVFLGKGGFSFHTPVTLSGTEIYSRFGSSIAALEDLDMDGFNDIAIAAPYGGPT
;
A
#
# COMPACT_ATOMS: atom_id res chain seq x y z
N MET A 1 -11.25 -5.36 -23.72
CA MET A 1 -9.89 -5.19 -24.28
C MET A 1 -8.94 -5.50 -23.15
N PRO A 2 -8.08 -6.52 -23.25
CA PRO A 2 -7.25 -6.94 -22.13
C PRO A 2 -6.18 -5.87 -21.89
N LEU A 3 -6.03 -5.45 -20.63
CA LEU A 3 -4.84 -4.76 -20.15
C LEU A 3 -3.69 -5.77 -20.20
N ASP A 4 -2.94 -5.76 -21.30
CA ASP A 4 -1.63 -6.39 -21.34
C ASP A 4 -0.73 -5.60 -20.40
N MET A 5 -0.63 -6.07 -19.15
CA MET A 5 0.31 -5.58 -18.17
C MET A 5 1.70 -6.08 -18.54
N VAL A 6 2.54 -5.14 -18.97
CA VAL A 6 3.99 -5.31 -19.10
C VAL A 6 4.51 -5.72 -17.71
N PRO A 7 5.36 -6.77 -17.61
CA PRO A 7 5.97 -7.15 -16.34
C PRO A 7 6.63 -5.93 -15.69
N VAL A 8 6.61 -5.85 -14.36
CA VAL A 8 7.36 -4.84 -13.60
C VAL A 8 8.83 -5.01 -13.95
N ARG A 9 9.22 -4.23 -14.95
CA ARG A 9 10.59 -4.01 -15.33
C ARG A 9 11.08 -3.04 -14.26
N MET A 10 11.87 -3.54 -13.30
CA MET A 10 12.67 -2.67 -12.45
C MET A 10 13.60 -1.91 -13.39
N VAL A 11 13.16 -0.71 -13.80
CA VAL A 11 13.94 0.21 -14.59
C VAL A 11 14.11 1.42 -13.70
N PHE A 12 15.34 1.58 -13.21
CA PHE A 12 15.80 2.84 -12.69
C PHE A 12 16.09 3.71 -13.92
N THR A 13 15.13 4.55 -14.37
CA THR A 13 15.33 5.42 -15.54
C THR A 13 15.87 6.80 -15.16
N ASP A 14 17.04 7.12 -15.71
CA ASP A 14 17.41 8.31 -16.50
C ASP A 14 17.30 9.74 -15.96
N ALA A 15 17.00 9.97 -14.69
CA ALA A 15 17.03 11.34 -14.13
C ALA A 15 17.86 11.52 -12.84
N VAL A 16 18.60 10.50 -12.41
CA VAL A 16 19.69 10.67 -11.43
C VAL A 16 20.93 11.07 -12.23
N ARG A 17 21.83 11.89 -11.65
CA ARG A 17 23.21 11.94 -12.19
C ARG A 17 23.67 10.48 -12.36
N PRO A 18 24.02 10.00 -13.57
CA PRO A 18 24.28 8.58 -13.83
C PRO A 18 25.48 7.96 -13.09
N SER A 19 26.01 8.62 -12.07
CA SER A 19 27.34 8.35 -11.53
C SER A 19 27.38 7.31 -10.41
N LEU A 20 26.26 6.92 -9.79
CA LEU A 20 26.28 6.07 -8.58
C LEU A 20 25.36 4.84 -8.61
N LEU A 21 24.28 4.84 -9.40
CA LEU A 21 23.52 3.62 -9.64
C LEU A 21 24.20 2.81 -10.74
N ASP A 22 24.73 1.65 -10.36
CA ASP A 22 25.27 0.68 -11.31
C ASP A 22 24.11 -0.04 -12.02
N ILE A 23 23.80 0.41 -13.24
CA ILE A 23 22.75 -0.17 -14.09
C ILE A 23 23.27 -1.44 -14.79
N GLU A 24 24.57 -1.74 -14.77
CA GLU A 24 25.17 -2.87 -15.50
C GLU A 24 24.96 -4.22 -14.79
N ILE A 25 24.69 -4.23 -13.47
CA ILE A 25 24.45 -5.45 -12.68
C ILE A 25 23.03 -5.48 -12.11
N LEU A 26 22.03 -5.55 -12.99
CA LEU A 26 20.65 -5.81 -12.57
C LEU A 26 20.45 -7.30 -12.26
N ARG A 27 20.12 -7.64 -11.01
CA ARG A 27 19.67 -9.00 -10.65
C ARG A 27 18.18 -9.17 -10.99
N LEU A 28 17.91 -9.69 -12.20
CA LEU A 28 16.55 -10.09 -12.57
C LEU A 28 16.12 -11.33 -11.79
N HIS A 29 15.02 -11.18 -11.05
CA HIS A 29 14.27 -12.30 -10.51
C HIS A 29 12.98 -12.43 -11.34
N CYS A 30 12.93 -13.39 -12.25
CA CYS A 30 11.72 -13.67 -13.03
C CYS A 30 11.13 -14.99 -12.55
N LEU A 31 10.02 -14.91 -11.81
CA LEU A 31 9.24 -16.08 -11.44
C LEU A 31 7.85 -15.99 -12.08
N PHE A 32 7.60 -16.93 -12.99
CA PHE A 32 6.31 -17.31 -13.59
C PHE A 32 5.50 -16.21 -14.30
N ASN A 33 5.28 -16.41 -15.61
CA ASN A 33 4.47 -15.53 -16.44
C ASN A 33 3.01 -15.44 -15.93
N GLY A 34 2.45 -14.23 -15.87
CA GLY A 34 1.07 -13.98 -15.43
C GLY A 34 0.83 -13.92 -13.90
N SER A 35 1.85 -14.22 -13.07
CA SER A 35 1.73 -14.20 -11.60
C SER A 35 1.70 -12.80 -10.97
N TYR A 36 2.02 -11.78 -11.76
CA TYR A 36 2.30 -10.41 -11.32
C TYR A 36 3.42 -10.33 -10.27
N PHE A 37 4.44 -11.18 -10.41
CA PHE A 37 5.67 -11.07 -9.63
C PHE A 37 6.29 -9.68 -9.76
N GLY A 38 6.50 -9.00 -8.64
CA GLY A 38 6.99 -7.62 -8.60
C GLY A 38 5.90 -6.58 -8.40
N PHE A 39 4.62 -6.99 -8.26
CA PHE A 39 3.53 -6.05 -8.01
C PHE A 39 3.71 -5.24 -6.72
N SER A 40 4.26 -5.88 -5.68
CA SER A 40 4.76 -5.21 -4.49
C SER A 40 6.18 -5.68 -4.18
N VAL A 41 7.00 -4.80 -3.65
CA VAL A 41 8.37 -5.08 -3.23
C VAL A 41 8.67 -4.38 -1.92
N ASP A 42 9.51 -5.01 -1.10
CA ASP A 42 10.07 -4.39 0.10
C ASP A 42 11.40 -5.05 0.47
N PHE A 43 12.23 -4.38 1.25
CA PHE A 43 13.39 -5.00 1.88
C PHE A 43 12.97 -5.78 3.12
N PHE A 44 13.70 -6.85 3.43
CA PHE A 44 13.54 -7.61 4.67
C PHE A 44 14.90 -7.87 5.30
N GLN A 45 15.09 -7.29 6.48
CA GLN A 45 16.33 -7.35 7.23
C GLN A 45 16.07 -7.84 8.66
N PRO A 46 15.88 -9.15 8.87
CA PRO A 46 15.62 -9.71 10.20
C PRO A 46 16.83 -9.59 11.14
N ASN A 47 18.04 -9.45 10.58
CA ASN A 47 19.26 -9.20 11.35
C ASN A 47 20.31 -8.48 10.49
N ILE A 48 21.36 -7.95 11.13
CA ILE A 48 22.44 -7.17 10.50
C ILE A 48 23.17 -7.96 9.38
N LYS A 49 23.11 -9.29 9.38
CA LYS A 49 23.86 -10.16 8.45
C LYS A 49 23.02 -10.68 7.27
N GLN A 50 21.71 -10.48 7.29
CA GLN A 50 20.82 -11.03 6.28
C GLN A 50 19.90 -9.94 5.74
N SER A 51 20.13 -9.58 4.48
CA SER A 51 19.24 -8.72 3.71
C SER A 51 18.65 -9.55 2.57
N ASN A 52 17.33 -9.63 2.54
CA ASN A 52 16.58 -10.22 1.44
C ASN A 52 15.63 -9.17 0.86
N ILE A 53 15.15 -9.41 -0.35
CA ILE A 53 14.04 -8.68 -0.93
C ILE A 53 12.78 -9.53 -0.77
N LEU A 54 11.69 -8.92 -0.35
CA LEU A 54 10.35 -9.49 -0.42
C LEU A 54 9.69 -9.05 -1.72
N ILE A 55 9.08 -10.00 -2.42
CA ILE A 55 8.40 -9.74 -3.68
C ILE A 55 7.01 -10.38 -3.65
N GLY A 56 5.98 -9.55 -3.78
CA GLY A 56 4.60 -9.98 -3.93
C GLY A 56 4.28 -10.40 -5.35
N ALA A 57 3.50 -11.47 -5.47
CA ALA A 57 2.98 -12.00 -6.72
C ALA A 57 1.49 -12.37 -6.52
N PRO A 58 0.56 -11.39 -6.62
CA PRO A 58 -0.83 -11.55 -6.22
C PRO A 58 -1.61 -12.59 -7.03
N ARG A 59 -1.13 -12.96 -8.22
CA ARG A 59 -1.75 -13.97 -9.09
C ARG A 59 -0.96 -15.27 -9.16
N ALA A 60 0.03 -15.45 -8.29
CA ALA A 60 0.76 -16.71 -8.21
C ALA A 60 -0.17 -17.86 -7.78
N ASN A 61 -0.01 -19.01 -8.41
CA ASN A 61 -0.58 -20.26 -7.93
C ASN A 61 0.28 -20.84 -6.81
N THR A 62 -0.34 -21.63 -5.94
CA THR A 62 0.41 -22.37 -4.92
C THR A 62 1.02 -23.63 -5.51
N THR A 63 2.15 -24.06 -4.97
CA THR A 63 2.83 -25.31 -5.37
C THR A 63 2.19 -26.57 -4.78
N SER A 64 1.28 -26.41 -3.82
CA SER A 64 0.64 -27.49 -3.07
C SER A 64 -0.68 -27.91 -3.72
N ALA A 65 -1.10 -29.17 -3.53
CA ALA A 65 -2.45 -29.59 -3.91
C ALA A 65 -3.49 -28.83 -3.06
N SER A 66 -4.14 -27.83 -3.67
CA SER A 66 -5.14 -26.95 -3.06
C SER A 66 -6.27 -26.72 -4.05
N THR A 67 -7.49 -26.52 -3.57
CA THR A 67 -8.63 -26.14 -4.43
C THR A 67 -8.63 -24.65 -4.78
N VAL A 68 -7.72 -23.87 -4.18
CA VAL A 68 -7.64 -22.42 -4.33
C VAL A 68 -6.78 -22.05 -5.53
N VAL A 69 -7.37 -21.35 -6.49
CA VAL A 69 -6.73 -20.91 -7.75
C VAL A 69 -6.28 -19.45 -7.62
N GLU A 70 -5.09 -19.11 -8.13
CA GLU A 70 -4.50 -17.76 -8.07
C GLU A 70 -4.61 -17.15 -6.66
N ARG A 71 -4.22 -17.93 -5.64
CA ARG A 71 -4.19 -17.47 -4.24
C ARG A 71 -3.38 -16.19 -4.08
N GLY A 72 -2.27 -16.10 -4.82
CA GLY A 72 -1.20 -15.17 -4.59
C GLY A 72 -0.14 -15.72 -3.64
N ALA A 73 1.06 -15.13 -3.70
CA ALA A 73 2.21 -15.53 -2.89
C ALA A 73 3.14 -14.35 -2.63
N VAL A 74 3.97 -14.49 -1.60
CA VAL A 74 5.11 -13.61 -1.32
C VAL A 74 6.38 -14.44 -1.38
N TYR A 75 7.39 -13.94 -2.08
CA TYR A 75 8.69 -14.58 -2.23
C TYR A 75 9.75 -13.79 -1.46
N THR A 76 10.75 -14.49 -0.94
CA THR A 76 11.97 -13.89 -0.40
C THR A 76 13.16 -14.26 -1.29
N CYS A 77 13.88 -13.25 -1.76
CA CYS A 77 15.03 -13.38 -2.65
C CYS A 77 16.30 -12.92 -1.92
N PRO A 78 17.37 -13.72 -1.87
CA PRO A 78 18.60 -13.31 -1.20
C PRO A 78 19.29 -12.17 -1.97
N TRP A 79 19.64 -11.08 -1.28
CA TRP A 79 20.31 -9.93 -1.90
C TRP A 79 21.78 -10.25 -2.22
N GLN A 80 22.53 -10.73 -1.23
CA GLN A 80 23.99 -10.89 -1.34
C GLN A 80 24.41 -12.19 -2.05
N LYS A 81 23.69 -13.28 -1.83
CA LYS A 81 24.00 -14.60 -2.41
C LYS A 81 23.29 -14.77 -3.74
N SER A 82 23.95 -15.37 -4.73
CA SER A 82 23.24 -15.88 -5.91
C SER A 82 22.40 -17.07 -5.45
N GLY A 83 21.09 -16.90 -5.38
CA GLY A 83 20.17 -17.93 -4.94
C GLY A 83 18.76 -17.65 -5.46
N ASP A 84 18.00 -18.71 -5.68
CA ASP A 84 16.63 -18.61 -6.17
C ASP A 84 15.74 -17.99 -5.10
N CYS A 85 14.74 -17.22 -5.51
CA CYS A 85 13.73 -16.76 -4.56
C CYS A 85 12.91 -17.95 -4.07
N THR A 86 12.65 -17.98 -2.76
CA THR A 86 11.82 -19.00 -2.13
C THR A 86 10.49 -18.40 -1.69
N GLN A 87 9.40 -19.13 -1.85
CA GLN A 87 8.09 -18.69 -1.35
C GLN A 87 8.11 -18.65 0.18
N VAL A 88 7.63 -17.53 0.75
CA VAL A 88 7.40 -17.41 2.19
C VAL A 88 6.05 -18.02 2.51
N GLN A 89 6.03 -19.01 3.41
CA GLN A 89 4.81 -19.69 3.79
C GLN A 89 4.02 -18.89 4.84
N PHE A 90 2.83 -18.41 4.45
CA PHE A 90 1.86 -17.75 5.33
C PHE A 90 0.64 -18.66 5.60
N ASP A 91 -0.07 -19.05 4.54
CA ASP A 91 -1.24 -19.93 4.63
C ASP A 91 -1.25 -20.94 3.46
N ASN A 92 -1.43 -22.22 3.78
CA ASN A 92 -1.61 -23.31 2.81
C ASN A 92 -2.97 -24.02 2.94
N THR A 93 -3.87 -23.49 3.77
CA THR A 93 -5.18 -24.09 4.00
C THR A 93 -6.16 -23.71 2.90
N ASP A 94 -7.01 -24.67 2.50
CA ASP A 94 -8.16 -24.40 1.62
C ASP A 94 -9.21 -23.53 2.34
N ASP A 95 -10.33 -23.27 1.65
CA ASP A 95 -11.39 -22.44 2.16
C ASP A 95 -12.08 -23.07 3.40
N ARG A 96 -12.03 -22.37 4.54
CA ARG A 96 -12.77 -22.60 5.78
C ARG A 96 -14.25 -22.75 5.50
N LYS A 97 -14.82 -23.77 6.14
CA LYS A 97 -16.24 -24.08 6.18
C LYS A 97 -16.76 -23.97 7.60
N ASN A 98 -18.03 -23.63 7.76
CA ASN A 98 -18.70 -23.66 9.06
C ASN A 98 -18.94 -25.12 9.51
N MET A 99 -19.50 -25.29 10.71
CA MET A 99 -19.82 -26.63 11.25
C MET A 99 -20.82 -27.43 10.39
N GLU A 100 -21.60 -26.77 9.54
CA GLU A 100 -22.58 -27.37 8.62
C GLU A 100 -21.97 -27.69 7.24
N GLY A 101 -20.67 -27.42 7.03
CA GLY A 101 -19.97 -27.65 5.77
C GLY A 101 -20.16 -26.57 4.71
N VAL A 102 -20.79 -25.43 5.05
CA VAL A 102 -20.96 -24.27 4.17
C VAL A 102 -19.66 -23.48 4.12
N GLN A 103 -19.20 -23.16 2.92
CA GLN A 103 -17.99 -22.36 2.69
C GLN A 103 -18.18 -20.92 3.15
N MET A 104 -17.24 -20.42 3.96
CA MET A 104 -17.30 -19.07 4.54
C MET A 104 -16.25 -18.13 3.96
N GLU A 105 -15.12 -18.66 3.50
CA GLU A 105 -14.07 -17.86 2.89
C GLU A 105 -13.88 -18.26 1.43
N PHE A 106 -13.39 -17.33 0.62
CA PHE A 106 -13.07 -17.59 -0.79
C PHE A 106 -11.71 -16.98 -1.09
N LYS A 107 -10.67 -17.80 -1.02
CA LYS A 107 -9.28 -17.37 -1.20
C LYS A 107 -8.85 -17.34 -2.67
N SER A 108 -9.68 -17.83 -3.60
CA SER A 108 -9.32 -17.86 -5.02
C SER A 108 -9.37 -16.45 -5.60
N ASN A 109 -8.31 -16.03 -6.29
CA ASN A 109 -8.12 -14.66 -6.81
C ASN A 109 -8.17 -13.57 -5.72
N GLN A 110 -7.82 -13.90 -4.47
CA GLN A 110 -7.84 -12.94 -3.35
C GLN A 110 -6.73 -11.88 -3.42
N TRP A 111 -5.77 -12.04 -4.35
CA TRP A 111 -4.64 -11.14 -4.55
C TRP A 111 -3.68 -11.07 -3.35
N PHE A 112 -3.36 -12.22 -2.74
CA PHE A 112 -2.41 -12.25 -1.62
C PHE A 112 -0.99 -11.88 -2.08
N GLY A 113 -0.39 -10.88 -1.43
CA GLY A 113 0.87 -10.28 -1.86
C GLY A 113 0.70 -9.08 -2.79
N ALA A 114 -0.54 -8.55 -2.93
CA ALA A 114 -0.76 -7.26 -3.58
C ALA A 114 -0.07 -6.11 -2.80
N THR A 115 -0.01 -6.24 -1.47
CA THR A 115 0.77 -5.35 -0.62
C THR A 115 1.64 -6.18 0.31
N VAL A 116 2.89 -5.74 0.47
CA VAL A 116 3.87 -6.35 1.36
C VAL A 116 4.65 -5.23 2.02
N ARG A 117 4.76 -5.30 3.35
CA ARG A 117 5.62 -4.45 4.16
C ARG A 117 6.40 -5.28 5.16
N SER A 118 7.59 -4.83 5.52
CA SER A 118 8.38 -5.43 6.61
C SER A 118 8.92 -4.39 7.58
N ASN A 119 9.07 -4.80 8.85
CA ASN A 119 9.74 -4.01 9.87
C ASN A 119 10.45 -4.94 10.86
N GLY A 120 11.79 -4.93 10.81
CA GLY A 120 12.64 -5.84 11.56
C GLY A 120 12.36 -7.30 11.21
N GLU A 121 11.87 -8.07 12.19
CA GLU A 121 11.51 -9.49 12.01
C GLU A 121 10.07 -9.72 11.54
N HIS A 122 9.26 -8.66 11.44
CA HIS A 122 7.85 -8.76 11.06
C HIS A 122 7.66 -8.58 9.57
N ILE A 123 6.79 -9.40 8.99
CA ILE A 123 6.32 -9.25 7.60
C ILE A 123 4.80 -9.19 7.63
N LEU A 124 4.22 -8.16 7.03
CA LEU A 124 2.79 -8.01 6.83
C LEU A 124 2.51 -8.09 5.32
N ALA A 125 1.66 -9.04 4.92
CA ALA A 125 1.23 -9.19 3.54
C ALA A 125 -0.28 -9.34 3.47
N CYS A 126 -0.93 -8.69 2.49
CA CYS A 126 -2.39 -8.68 2.41
C CYS A 126 -2.95 -9.19 1.09
N ALA A 127 -4.23 -9.55 1.18
CA ALA A 127 -5.10 -10.03 0.12
C ALA A 127 -6.36 -9.13 0.08
N PRO A 128 -6.30 -7.98 -0.62
CA PRO A 128 -7.39 -6.99 -0.61
C PRO A 128 -8.69 -7.50 -1.24
N LEU A 129 -8.62 -8.52 -2.10
CA LEU A 129 -9.79 -9.13 -2.76
C LEU A 129 -10.27 -10.39 -2.04
N TYR A 130 -9.75 -10.69 -0.85
CA TYR A 130 -10.24 -11.79 -0.02
C TYR A 130 -11.72 -11.58 0.31
N GLN A 131 -12.52 -12.60 0.02
CA GLN A 131 -13.96 -12.59 0.22
C GLN A 131 -14.36 -13.44 1.42
N TRP A 132 -15.35 -12.95 2.14
CA TRP A 132 -15.97 -13.61 3.28
C TRP A 132 -17.49 -13.70 3.10
N SER A 133 -18.09 -14.74 3.67
CA SER A 133 -19.53 -14.93 3.75
C SER A 133 -19.91 -15.04 5.23
N THR A 134 -20.63 -14.03 5.70
CA THR A 134 -21.08 -13.96 7.08
C THR A 134 -22.38 -14.75 7.25
N TYR A 135 -22.41 -15.71 8.19
CA TYR A 135 -23.61 -16.49 8.57
C TYR A 135 -24.30 -17.31 7.45
N SER A 136 -23.54 -17.82 6.48
CA SER A 136 -24.05 -18.76 5.45
C SER A 136 -25.04 -18.16 4.44
N PHE A 137 -25.16 -16.83 4.37
CA PHE A 137 -25.86 -16.18 3.26
C PHE A 137 -25.00 -16.27 1.99
N SER A 138 -25.62 -16.34 0.80
CA SER A 138 -24.91 -16.44 -0.48
C SER A 138 -24.10 -15.19 -0.85
N GLU A 139 -23.99 -14.22 0.05
CA GLU A 139 -23.27 -12.99 -0.17
C GLU A 139 -21.77 -13.22 0.01
N ARG A 140 -20.99 -12.64 -0.91
CA ARG A 140 -19.53 -12.68 -0.93
C ARG A 140 -19.04 -11.25 -0.80
N GLU A 141 -18.56 -10.93 0.38
CA GLU A 141 -18.17 -9.59 0.81
C GLU A 141 -16.64 -9.49 0.71
N PRO A 142 -16.07 -8.61 -0.15
CA PRO A 142 -14.62 -8.45 -0.26
C PRO A 142 -14.07 -7.62 0.91
N VAL A 143 -14.09 -8.19 2.10
CA VAL A 143 -13.63 -7.55 3.34
C VAL A 143 -12.11 -7.31 3.36
N GLY A 144 -11.34 -8.11 2.64
CA GLY A 144 -9.88 -8.10 2.68
C GLY A 144 -9.30 -8.77 3.94
N THR A 145 -8.09 -9.30 3.84
CA THR A 145 -7.37 -9.90 4.98
C THR A 145 -5.87 -9.71 4.82
N CYS A 146 -5.16 -9.70 5.95
CA CYS A 146 -3.72 -9.64 6.02
C CYS A 146 -3.18 -10.81 6.85
N PHE A 147 -1.92 -11.17 6.61
CA PHE A 147 -1.19 -12.14 7.43
C PHE A 147 0.07 -11.48 7.97
N LEU A 148 0.16 -11.44 9.29
CA LEU A 148 1.34 -10.95 10.01
C LEU A 148 2.20 -12.15 10.40
N LYS A 149 3.46 -12.13 9.97
CA LYS A 149 4.45 -13.16 10.22
C LYS A 149 5.57 -12.62 11.10
N LYS A 150 5.98 -13.42 12.10
CA LYS A 150 7.18 -13.18 12.92
C LYS A 150 7.92 -14.51 13.08
N GLY A 151 9.05 -14.66 12.41
CA GLY A 151 9.80 -15.93 12.40
C GLY A 151 8.93 -17.09 11.88
N GLY A 152 8.70 -18.11 12.73
CA GLY A 152 7.84 -19.25 12.40
C GLY A 152 6.34 -18.96 12.52
N ASP A 153 5.96 -17.99 13.35
CA ASP A 153 4.57 -17.73 13.70
C ASP A 153 3.88 -16.87 12.63
N VAL A 154 2.65 -17.22 12.31
CA VAL A 154 1.80 -16.50 11.36
C VAL A 154 0.40 -16.34 11.96
N VAL A 155 -0.12 -15.13 11.96
CA VAL A 155 -1.48 -14.80 12.42
C VAL A 155 -2.26 -14.08 11.33
N GLU A 156 -3.55 -14.39 11.21
CA GLU A 156 -4.46 -13.66 10.31
C GLU A 156 -4.93 -12.37 10.99
N TYR A 157 -4.87 -11.26 10.27
CA TYR A 157 -5.33 -9.95 10.67
C TYR A 157 -6.31 -9.42 9.63
N SER A 158 -7.62 -9.49 9.95
CA SER A 158 -8.71 -9.06 9.06
C SER A 158 -9.61 -8.09 9.82
N PRO A 159 -9.21 -6.81 9.98
CA PRO A 159 -9.91 -5.87 10.85
C PRO A 159 -11.29 -5.46 10.33
N CYS A 160 -11.51 -5.54 9.01
CA CYS A 160 -12.80 -5.25 8.40
C CYS A 160 -13.78 -6.43 8.40
N ARG A 161 -13.34 -7.64 8.78
CA ARG A 161 -14.23 -8.78 8.98
C ARG A 161 -14.92 -8.63 10.34
N SER A 162 -16.07 -7.96 10.32
CA SER A 162 -16.87 -7.65 11.50
C SER A 162 -18.35 -7.98 11.27
N ASN A 163 -19.21 -7.70 12.25
CA ASN A 163 -20.66 -7.82 12.10
C ASN A 163 -21.27 -6.71 11.21
N ALA A 164 -20.50 -5.68 10.85
CA ALA A 164 -20.94 -4.63 9.93
C ALA A 164 -20.65 -5.08 8.48
N ASN A 165 -21.28 -6.15 8.04
CA ASN A 165 -20.92 -6.88 6.84
C ASN A 165 -21.56 -6.35 5.54
N SER A 166 -22.35 -5.27 5.63
CA SER A 166 -23.02 -4.64 4.50
C SER A 166 -22.17 -3.52 3.85
N PRO A 167 -22.57 -2.98 2.67
CA PRO A 167 -21.93 -1.81 2.06
C PRO A 167 -21.94 -0.56 2.96
N GLU A 168 -22.96 -0.40 3.81
CA GLU A 168 -23.05 0.67 4.81
C GLU A 168 -21.97 0.52 5.91
N GLY A 169 -21.42 -0.68 6.07
CA GLY A 169 -20.40 -1.04 7.04
C GLY A 169 -19.04 -1.28 6.38
N GLN A 170 -18.47 -2.46 6.61
CA GLN A 170 -17.12 -2.87 6.21
C GLN A 170 -17.12 -4.09 5.28
N GLY A 171 -18.29 -4.55 4.80
CA GLY A 171 -18.39 -5.73 3.92
C GLY A 171 -17.54 -5.61 2.64
N PHE A 172 -17.43 -4.40 2.11
CA PHE A 172 -16.65 -4.09 0.91
C PHE A 172 -15.33 -3.38 1.21
N CYS A 173 -14.86 -3.42 2.45
CA CYS A 173 -13.72 -2.64 2.92
C CYS A 173 -12.44 -2.84 2.09
N GLN A 174 -12.15 -4.07 1.67
CA GLN A 174 -10.89 -4.45 1.01
C GLN A 174 -9.66 -4.09 1.84
N ALA A 175 -9.70 -4.41 3.15
CA ALA A 175 -8.60 -4.18 4.07
C ALA A 175 -7.29 -4.76 3.54
N GLY A 176 -6.23 -3.97 3.63
CA GLY A 176 -4.91 -4.33 3.13
C GLY A 176 -4.62 -3.81 1.73
N PHE A 177 -5.53 -3.01 1.16
CA PHE A 177 -5.30 -2.32 -0.12
C PHE A 177 -4.04 -1.44 -0.09
N SER A 178 -3.79 -0.82 1.07
CA SER A 178 -2.52 -0.20 1.42
C SER A 178 -2.21 -0.49 2.89
N ILE A 179 -0.93 -0.60 3.24
CA ILE A 179 -0.46 -0.89 4.59
C ILE A 179 0.83 -0.16 4.88
N ASP A 180 1.07 0.14 6.15
CA ASP A 180 2.39 0.58 6.62
C ASP A 180 2.65 0.18 8.08
N PHE A 181 3.92 0.13 8.46
CA PHE A 181 4.32 0.00 9.86
C PHE A 181 4.45 1.38 10.48
N VAL A 182 3.98 1.50 11.71
CA VAL A 182 4.00 2.73 12.50
C VAL A 182 5.00 2.52 13.64
N LYS A 183 5.67 3.59 14.10
CA LYS A 183 6.42 3.54 15.37
C LYS A 183 5.58 2.95 16.50
N ASN A 184 6.26 2.52 17.56
CA ASN A 184 5.63 1.93 18.74
C ASN A 184 4.82 0.67 18.47
N ASN A 185 5.33 -0.19 17.58
CA ASN A 185 4.83 -1.55 17.37
C ASN A 185 3.37 -1.60 16.86
N ARG A 186 3.00 -0.67 15.99
CA ARG A 186 1.68 -0.60 15.36
C ARG A 186 1.76 -0.83 13.85
N VAL A 187 0.62 -1.20 13.29
CA VAL A 187 0.41 -1.25 11.83
C VAL A 187 -0.81 -0.43 11.48
N VAL A 188 -0.79 0.20 10.32
CA VAL A 188 -1.94 0.87 9.74
C VAL A 188 -2.36 0.16 8.45
N VAL A 189 -3.66 0.03 8.25
CA VAL A 189 -4.28 -0.61 7.10
C VAL A 189 -5.32 0.31 6.49
N GLY A 190 -5.20 0.52 5.18
CA GLY A 190 -6.19 1.19 4.35
C GLY A 190 -7.23 0.22 3.80
N GLY A 191 -8.49 0.62 3.88
CA GLY A 191 -9.66 -0.10 3.36
C GLY A 191 -10.57 0.85 2.57
N PRO A 192 -10.36 1.04 1.26
CA PRO A 192 -11.03 2.06 0.47
C PRO A 192 -12.54 1.86 0.28
N GLY A 193 -13.07 0.66 0.56
CA GLY A 193 -14.47 0.35 0.30
C GLY A 193 -15.41 0.38 1.52
N SER A 194 -14.90 0.74 2.71
CA SER A 194 -15.76 0.90 3.89
C SER A 194 -16.74 2.06 3.72
N PHE A 195 -17.94 1.91 4.30
CA PHE A 195 -19.00 2.91 4.39
C PHE A 195 -19.36 3.52 3.02
N TYR A 196 -19.95 2.72 2.11
CA TYR A 196 -20.22 3.12 0.71
C TYR A 196 -19.01 3.74 0.01
N TRP A 197 -17.85 3.08 0.14
CA TRP A 197 -16.60 3.53 -0.45
C TRP A 197 -16.14 4.94 -0.02
N GLN A 198 -16.58 5.43 1.14
CA GLN A 198 -15.90 6.54 1.81
C GLN A 198 -14.43 6.17 2.06
N GLY A 199 -14.22 4.93 2.51
CA GLY A 199 -12.92 4.37 2.87
C GLY A 199 -12.61 4.50 4.36
N GLN A 200 -11.58 3.78 4.81
CA GLN A 200 -11.23 3.68 6.22
C GLN A 200 -9.73 3.48 6.44
N LEU A 201 -9.21 4.08 7.52
CA LEU A 201 -7.94 3.68 8.13
C LEU A 201 -8.19 2.93 9.42
N ILE A 202 -7.43 1.87 9.63
CA ILE A 202 -7.45 1.05 10.85
C ILE A 202 -6.02 0.83 11.32
N SER A 203 -5.73 1.21 12.57
CA SER A 203 -4.42 1.06 13.20
C SER A 203 -4.52 0.25 14.49
N ASP A 204 -3.73 -0.82 14.56
CA ASP A 204 -3.72 -1.80 15.65
C ASP A 204 -2.30 -2.11 16.13
N ASP A 205 -2.17 -2.48 17.40
CA ASP A 205 -0.89 -2.91 18.00
C ASP A 205 -0.56 -4.34 17.55
N ILE A 206 0.66 -4.54 17.05
CA ILE A 206 1.16 -5.84 16.59
C ILE A 206 1.11 -6.90 17.71
N SER A 207 1.41 -6.51 18.95
CA SER A 207 1.33 -7.41 20.11
C SER A 207 -0.11 -7.86 20.34
N GLU A 208 -1.09 -6.98 20.14
CA GLU A 208 -2.50 -7.31 20.29
C GLU A 208 -2.97 -8.22 19.15
N ILE A 209 -2.54 -7.93 17.91
CA ILE A 209 -2.79 -8.78 16.73
C ILE A 209 -2.32 -10.21 16.97
N ILE A 210 -1.11 -10.39 17.51
CA ILE A 210 -0.53 -11.72 17.79
C ILE A 210 -1.25 -12.41 18.96
N THR A 211 -1.45 -11.70 20.08
CA THR A 211 -1.96 -12.32 21.33
C THR A 211 -3.45 -12.61 21.31
N LYS A 212 -4.25 -11.79 20.62
CA LYS A 212 -5.70 -11.99 20.50
C LYS A 212 -6.11 -12.83 19.31
N PHE A 213 -5.17 -13.19 18.43
CA PHE A 213 -5.45 -14.04 17.29
C PHE A 213 -6.14 -15.33 17.75
N ASN A 214 -7.29 -15.60 17.14
CA ASN A 214 -8.05 -16.80 17.36
C ASN A 214 -8.71 -17.21 16.03
N ASN A 215 -9.13 -18.46 15.93
CA ASN A 215 -9.80 -18.97 14.72
C ASN A 215 -11.31 -18.66 14.68
N HIS A 216 -11.80 -17.68 15.46
CA HIS A 216 -13.20 -17.25 15.39
C HIS A 216 -13.43 -16.33 14.19
N TYR A 217 -14.71 -16.07 13.92
CA TYR A 217 -15.18 -15.24 12.81
C TYR A 217 -14.75 -13.78 12.91
N TYR A 218 -14.60 -13.24 14.12
CA TYR A 218 -14.19 -11.85 14.33
C TYR A 218 -13.27 -11.75 15.55
N THR A 219 -12.31 -10.82 15.51
CA THR A 219 -11.35 -10.57 16.59
C THR A 219 -11.45 -9.11 17.03
N PRO A 220 -11.94 -8.82 18.25
CA PRO A 220 -12.01 -7.46 18.75
C PRO A 220 -10.67 -7.00 19.36
N TYR A 221 -10.15 -5.89 18.85
CA TYR A 221 -8.97 -5.20 19.38
C TYR A 221 -9.39 -4.05 20.30
N SER A 222 -8.72 -3.90 21.43
CA SER A 222 -9.05 -2.98 22.53
C SER A 222 -8.47 -1.60 22.30
N ASN A 223 -7.29 -1.52 21.68
CA ASN A 223 -6.58 -0.26 21.43
C ASN A 223 -6.65 0.17 19.96
N GLN A 224 -7.66 -0.29 19.23
CA GLN A 224 -7.83 0.01 17.83
C GLN A 224 -8.13 1.49 17.59
N LEU A 225 -7.38 2.10 16.68
CA LEU A 225 -7.65 3.44 16.17
C LEU A 225 -8.29 3.31 14.79
N THR A 226 -9.48 3.85 14.61
CA THR A 226 -10.18 3.81 13.31
C THR A 226 -10.78 5.14 12.92
N THR A 227 -10.80 5.42 11.63
CA THR A 227 -11.71 6.44 11.09
C THR A 227 -13.14 5.90 11.12
N LYS A 228 -14.09 6.81 11.35
CA LYS A 228 -15.53 6.50 11.45
C LYS A 228 -16.25 6.89 10.16
N SER A 229 -17.45 6.35 9.98
CA SER A 229 -18.32 6.78 8.88
C SER A 229 -18.66 8.27 8.99
N ALA A 230 -18.74 8.91 7.83
CA ALA A 230 -19.13 10.30 7.65
C ALA A 230 -20.48 10.40 6.93
N SER A 231 -20.93 11.61 6.63
CA SER A 231 -22.14 11.83 5.83
C SER A 231 -21.96 11.36 4.39
N ALA A 232 -23.08 11.01 3.73
CA ALA A 232 -23.10 10.48 2.36
C ALA A 232 -22.44 11.38 1.30
N GLN A 233 -22.13 12.64 1.60
CA GLN A 233 -21.38 13.52 0.70
C GLN A 233 -19.92 13.08 0.52
N TYR A 234 -19.42 12.21 1.41
CA TYR A 234 -18.07 11.65 1.36
C TYR A 234 -18.05 10.24 0.75
N ASP A 235 -19.19 9.69 0.33
CA ASP A 235 -19.24 8.40 -0.36
C ASP A 235 -18.40 8.44 -1.65
N ASP A 236 -17.95 7.27 -2.10
CA ASP A 236 -17.10 7.13 -3.29
C ASP A 236 -15.76 7.91 -3.26
N SER A 237 -15.18 8.11 -2.07
CA SER A 237 -13.94 8.90 -1.89
C SER A 237 -12.65 8.05 -1.92
N TYR A 238 -12.72 6.79 -1.50
CA TYR A 238 -11.61 5.82 -1.43
C TYR A 238 -10.50 6.19 -0.44
N LEU A 239 -10.85 6.60 0.79
CA LEU A 239 -9.87 6.81 1.86
C LEU A 239 -9.15 5.50 2.21
N GLY A 240 -7.82 5.54 2.32
CA GLY A 240 -7.00 4.33 2.50
C GLY A 240 -6.56 3.71 1.17
N TYR A 241 -6.68 4.42 0.06
CA TYR A 241 -6.15 3.98 -1.23
C TYR A 241 -4.62 3.84 -1.20
N SER A 242 -3.94 4.82 -0.63
CA SER A 242 -2.51 4.79 -0.37
C SER A 242 -2.24 5.29 1.05
N VAL A 243 -1.26 4.72 1.73
CA VAL A 243 -0.91 5.08 3.10
C VAL A 243 0.60 5.24 3.23
N THR A 244 1.01 6.22 4.03
CA THR A 244 2.37 6.38 4.55
C THR A 244 2.26 6.92 5.98
N VAL A 245 3.33 6.83 6.75
CA VAL A 245 3.40 7.37 8.11
C VAL A 245 4.56 8.36 8.26
N GLY A 246 4.50 9.22 9.28
CA GLY A 246 5.58 10.13 9.65
C GLY A 246 5.17 11.07 10.78
N ASP A 247 6.11 11.57 11.57
CA ASP A 247 5.83 12.50 12.67
C ASP A 247 5.76 13.95 12.13
N PHE A 248 4.55 14.47 11.89
CA PHE A 248 4.34 15.80 11.30
C PHE A 248 4.11 16.89 12.35
N ASN A 249 3.96 16.51 13.62
CA ASN A 249 3.75 17.41 14.73
C ASN A 249 4.87 17.40 15.78
N GLU A 250 5.93 16.64 15.52
CA GLU A 250 7.14 16.51 16.35
C GLU A 250 6.81 16.02 17.78
N ASP A 251 5.77 15.19 17.90
CA ASP A 251 5.32 14.69 19.20
C ASP A 251 5.95 13.35 19.59
N GLY A 252 6.75 12.76 18.69
CA GLY A 252 7.46 11.49 18.85
C GLY A 252 6.68 10.26 18.37
N GLU A 253 5.40 10.42 18.04
CA GLU A 253 4.55 9.39 17.42
C GLU A 253 4.42 9.64 15.93
N ASP A 254 4.34 8.59 15.11
CA ASP A 254 4.02 8.80 13.69
C ASP A 254 2.52 9.09 13.51
N ASP A 255 2.23 10.09 12.69
CA ASP A 255 0.90 10.40 12.18
C ASP A 255 0.58 9.55 10.94
N TYR A 256 -0.71 9.45 10.61
CA TYR A 256 -1.19 8.66 9.49
C TYR A 256 -1.53 9.55 8.30
N ILE A 257 -1.02 9.22 7.12
CA ILE A 257 -1.24 9.98 5.90
C ILE A 257 -1.91 9.06 4.91
N THR A 258 -3.00 9.53 4.33
CA THR A 258 -3.80 8.70 3.42
C THR A 258 -4.28 9.46 2.20
N GLY A 259 -4.15 8.79 1.06
CA GLY A 259 -4.68 9.24 -0.21
C GLY A 259 -6.17 8.93 -0.34
N VAL A 260 -6.91 9.91 -0.84
CA VAL A 260 -8.36 9.87 -1.06
C VAL A 260 -8.65 10.33 -2.50
N PRO A 261 -8.26 9.54 -3.52
CA PRO A 261 -8.12 10.02 -4.89
C PRO A 261 -9.44 10.39 -5.59
N ARG A 262 -10.58 9.93 -5.07
CA ARG A 262 -11.91 10.28 -5.58
C ARG A 262 -12.65 11.31 -4.72
N GLY A 263 -12.07 11.68 -3.59
CA GLY A 263 -12.60 12.68 -2.69
C GLY A 263 -12.73 14.07 -3.34
N ASP A 264 -13.54 14.92 -2.71
CA ASP A 264 -13.85 16.29 -3.17
C ASP A 264 -14.20 16.37 -4.66
N LYS A 265 -15.23 15.60 -5.06
CA LYS A 265 -15.73 15.52 -6.46
C LYS A 265 -14.65 15.08 -7.45
N ALA A 266 -13.82 14.12 -7.06
CA ALA A 266 -12.70 13.60 -7.84
C ALA A 266 -11.59 14.63 -8.15
N LEU A 267 -11.50 15.75 -7.43
CA LEU A 267 -10.24 16.50 -7.35
C LEU A 267 -9.14 15.64 -6.71
N GLY A 268 -9.55 14.77 -5.79
CA GLY A 268 -8.65 13.96 -4.97
C GLY A 268 -8.04 14.79 -3.85
N TYR A 269 -7.82 14.19 -2.69
CA TYR A 269 -7.12 14.83 -1.60
C TYR A 269 -6.26 13.85 -0.80
N VAL A 270 -5.35 14.38 0.00
CA VAL A 270 -4.60 13.63 1.01
C VAL A 270 -4.97 14.18 2.38
N ASN A 271 -5.26 13.29 3.32
CA ASN A 271 -5.58 13.65 4.70
C ASN A 271 -4.45 13.19 5.65
N ILE A 272 -4.11 14.02 6.63
CA ILE A 272 -3.22 13.67 7.74
C ILE A 272 -4.07 13.52 9.00
N PHE A 273 -4.00 12.35 9.63
CA PHE A 273 -4.62 12.04 10.92
C PHE A 273 -3.57 11.97 12.02
N ASN A 274 -3.88 12.52 13.20
CA ASN A 274 -2.98 12.45 14.33
C ASN A 274 -2.75 11.00 14.81
N GLY A 275 -1.49 10.66 15.08
CA GLY A 275 -1.02 9.34 15.46
C GLY A 275 -1.68 8.75 16.71
N ARG A 276 -2.07 9.61 17.66
CA ARG A 276 -2.57 9.22 19.00
C ARG A 276 -4.06 8.95 19.04
N ASN A 277 -4.84 9.70 18.26
CA ASN A 277 -6.31 9.70 18.40
C ASN A 277 -7.07 9.55 17.07
N MET A 278 -6.40 9.45 15.92
CA MET A 278 -7.01 9.35 14.59
C MET A 278 -7.92 10.56 14.26
N GLU A 279 -7.62 11.73 14.81
CA GLU A 279 -8.29 12.99 14.47
C GLU A 279 -7.71 13.57 13.18
N SER A 280 -8.59 14.00 12.28
CA SER A 280 -8.17 14.64 11.01
C SER A 280 -7.58 16.01 11.29
N MET A 281 -6.31 16.21 10.93
CA MET A 281 -5.57 17.45 11.19
C MET A 281 -5.52 18.36 9.96
N LEU A 282 -5.24 17.79 8.79
CA LEU A 282 -5.03 18.55 7.56
C LEU A 282 -5.56 17.82 6.33
N ASN A 283 -5.93 18.62 5.32
CA ASN A 283 -6.27 18.17 3.97
C ASN A 283 -5.47 18.93 2.92
N PHE A 284 -4.88 18.20 1.96
CA PHE A 284 -4.34 18.75 0.73
C PHE A 284 -5.22 18.34 -0.44
N THR A 285 -5.84 19.30 -1.11
CA THR A 285 -6.73 19.02 -2.25
C THR A 285 -5.98 19.20 -3.57
N GLY A 286 -6.19 18.27 -4.51
CA GLY A 286 -5.70 18.38 -5.87
C GLY A 286 -6.33 19.54 -6.63
N THR A 287 -5.66 20.01 -7.68
CA THR A 287 -6.08 21.18 -8.47
C THR A 287 -6.85 20.82 -9.74
N GLN A 288 -6.84 19.54 -10.15
CA GLN A 288 -7.44 19.07 -11.39
C GLN A 288 -8.29 17.82 -11.14
N MET A 289 -9.55 17.88 -11.58
CA MET A 289 -10.47 16.74 -11.46
C MET A 289 -9.98 15.54 -12.27
N ALA A 290 -10.20 14.35 -11.74
CA ALA A 290 -9.81 13.06 -12.33
C ALA A 290 -8.29 12.88 -12.56
N ALA A 291 -7.44 13.75 -11.99
CA ALA A 291 -5.99 13.56 -11.99
C ALA A 291 -5.53 12.48 -11.00
N TYR A 292 -6.45 12.00 -10.16
CA TYR A 292 -6.23 10.95 -9.16
C TYR A 292 -5.19 11.35 -8.10
N PHE A 293 -5.25 12.61 -7.66
CA PHE A 293 -4.36 13.17 -6.63
C PHE A 293 -4.54 12.41 -5.31
N GLY A 294 -3.44 11.87 -4.77
CA GLY A 294 -3.47 10.92 -3.66
C GLY A 294 -3.48 9.46 -4.12
N HIS A 295 -3.06 9.17 -5.36
CA HIS A 295 -2.84 7.80 -5.84
C HIS A 295 -1.72 7.10 -5.05
N SER A 296 -0.62 7.82 -4.82
CA SER A 296 0.54 7.37 -4.08
C SER A 296 1.00 8.49 -3.18
N VAL A 297 1.41 8.14 -1.97
CA VAL A 297 1.96 9.06 -0.97
C VAL A 297 3.28 8.50 -0.46
N ALA A 298 4.22 9.38 -0.14
CA ALA A 298 5.47 9.03 0.53
C ALA A 298 5.86 10.19 1.47
N ALA A 299 6.57 9.86 2.54
CA ALA A 299 7.02 10.82 3.53
C ALA A 299 8.50 10.60 3.84
N THR A 300 9.30 11.67 3.82
CA THR A 300 10.72 11.65 4.18
C THR A 300 11.20 13.10 4.39
N ASP A 301 12.24 13.32 5.18
CA ASP A 301 12.87 14.63 5.36
C ASP A 301 13.83 14.88 4.18
N LEU A 302 13.37 15.56 3.13
CA LEU A 302 14.12 15.73 1.89
C LEU A 302 15.23 16.78 2.04
N ASN A 303 14.97 17.83 2.80
CA ASN A 303 15.88 18.96 2.96
C ASN A 303 16.76 18.87 4.22
N ASN A 304 16.73 17.75 4.93
CA ASN A 304 17.50 17.44 6.14
C ASN A 304 17.39 18.53 7.21
N ASP A 305 16.17 19.02 7.44
CA ASP A 305 15.88 20.01 8.48
C ASP A 305 15.27 19.40 9.76
N GLY A 306 15.10 18.08 9.79
CA GLY A 306 14.52 17.32 10.88
C GLY A 306 13.00 17.22 10.82
N LEU A 307 12.35 17.82 9.82
CA LEU A 307 10.90 17.79 9.64
C LEU A 307 10.53 16.86 8.49
N VAL A 308 9.39 16.19 8.61
CA VAL A 308 8.92 15.27 7.57
C VAL A 308 8.28 16.06 6.42
N ASP A 309 8.75 15.81 5.19
CA ASP A 309 8.14 16.33 3.97
C ASP A 309 7.18 15.29 3.37
N LEU A 310 6.16 15.78 2.66
CA LEU A 310 5.12 14.96 2.05
C LEU A 310 5.16 15.04 0.52
N PHE A 311 5.11 13.88 -0.12
CA PHE A 311 5.05 13.71 -1.57
C PHE A 311 3.72 13.09 -1.97
N VAL A 312 3.03 13.69 -2.94
CA VAL A 312 1.72 13.23 -3.40
C VAL A 312 1.69 13.08 -4.91
N GLY A 313 1.37 11.88 -5.38
CA GLY A 313 1.22 11.57 -6.80
C GLY A 313 -0.18 11.82 -7.34
N ALA A 314 -0.23 12.39 -8.55
CA ALA A 314 -1.40 12.56 -9.40
C ALA A 314 -1.07 12.05 -10.82
N PRO A 315 -1.00 10.72 -11.02
CA PRO A 315 -0.48 10.12 -12.25
C PRO A 315 -1.28 10.44 -13.51
N LEU A 316 -2.55 10.85 -13.36
CA LEU A 316 -3.42 11.19 -14.50
C LEU A 316 -3.50 12.71 -14.74
N PHE A 317 -2.64 13.49 -14.10
CA PHE A 317 -2.60 14.94 -14.28
C PHE A 317 -2.27 15.31 -15.72
N MET A 318 -3.05 16.23 -16.27
CA MET A 318 -2.88 16.78 -17.60
C MET A 318 -2.26 18.17 -17.57
N GLU A 319 -1.17 18.34 -18.32
CA GLU A 319 -0.52 19.62 -18.53
C GLU A 319 -0.83 20.17 -19.92
N ARG A 320 -0.84 21.50 -20.06
CA ARG A 320 -1.04 22.16 -21.35
C ARG A 320 0.31 22.27 -22.08
N GLY A 321 0.43 21.57 -23.20
CA GLY A 321 1.61 21.65 -24.07
C GLY A 321 1.76 23.01 -24.76
N SER A 322 2.88 23.21 -25.44
CA SER A 322 3.16 24.43 -26.23
C SER A 322 2.16 24.67 -27.37
N ASP A 323 1.48 23.62 -27.84
CA ASP A 323 0.39 23.68 -28.81
C ASP A 323 -0.98 24.03 -28.18
N GLY A 324 -1.02 24.28 -26.87
CA GLY A 324 -2.23 24.60 -26.12
C GLY A 324 -3.13 23.41 -25.81
N LYS A 325 -2.74 22.18 -26.19
CA LYS A 325 -3.53 20.96 -25.92
C LYS A 325 -3.17 20.36 -24.56
N LEU A 326 -4.19 19.79 -23.90
CA LEU A 326 -3.99 19.01 -22.69
C LEU A 326 -3.41 17.63 -23.03
N ARG A 327 -2.42 17.21 -22.25
CA ARG A 327 -1.74 15.92 -22.38
C ARG A 327 -1.53 15.34 -20.99
N GLU A 328 -1.94 14.09 -20.78
CA GLU A 328 -1.68 13.36 -19.54
C GLU A 328 -0.17 13.13 -19.44
N VAL A 329 0.45 13.72 -18.42
CA VAL A 329 1.89 13.57 -18.14
C VAL A 329 2.15 13.05 -16.73
N GLY A 330 1.17 13.22 -15.83
CA GLY A 330 1.34 12.95 -14.41
C GLY A 330 2.05 14.09 -13.68
N GLN A 331 1.82 14.18 -12.37
CA GLN A 331 2.40 15.22 -11.51
C GLN A 331 2.68 14.65 -10.12
N VAL A 332 3.72 15.15 -9.47
CA VAL A 332 3.97 14.97 -8.03
C VAL A 332 4.01 16.34 -7.37
N SER A 333 3.25 16.51 -6.28
CA SER A 333 3.33 17.69 -5.41
C SER A 333 4.19 17.38 -4.20
N VAL A 334 5.12 18.27 -3.91
CA VAL A 334 6.05 18.20 -2.77
C VAL A 334 5.69 19.29 -1.77
N PHE A 335 5.33 18.88 -0.56
CA PHE A 335 4.97 19.75 0.55
C PHE A 335 6.08 19.67 1.60
N LEU A 336 6.92 20.70 1.66
CA LEU A 336 7.98 20.76 2.67
C LEU A 336 7.42 21.10 4.05
N GLY A 337 7.83 20.37 5.08
CA GLY A 337 7.38 20.53 6.46
C GLY A 337 7.80 21.86 7.09
N LYS A 338 7.02 22.33 8.04
CA LYS A 338 7.35 23.45 8.96
C LYS A 338 7.17 23.07 10.43
N GLY A 339 6.87 21.81 10.71
CA GLY A 339 6.48 21.33 12.03
C GLY A 339 5.02 21.66 12.38
N GLY A 340 4.50 20.97 13.39
CA GLY A 340 3.17 21.23 13.95
C GLY A 340 2.03 21.19 12.92
N PHE A 341 2.01 20.22 12.01
CA PHE A 341 1.04 20.14 10.90
C PHE A 341 1.00 21.42 10.06
N SER A 342 2.17 21.95 9.69
CA SER A 342 2.28 23.11 8.81
C SER A 342 3.28 22.84 7.70
N PHE A 343 3.03 23.43 6.53
CA PHE A 343 3.82 23.17 5.33
C PHE A 343 4.13 24.46 4.56
N HIS A 344 5.18 24.42 3.75
CA HIS A 344 5.46 25.42 2.73
C HIS A 344 4.46 25.32 1.56
N THR A 345 4.44 26.36 0.72
CA THR A 345 3.71 26.30 -0.54
C THR A 345 4.27 25.14 -1.37
N PRO A 346 3.43 24.26 -1.93
CA PRO A 346 3.91 23.07 -2.61
C PRO A 346 4.71 23.42 -3.86
N VAL A 347 5.77 22.65 -4.07
CA VAL A 347 6.48 22.60 -5.35
C VAL A 347 5.85 21.47 -6.17
N THR A 348 5.69 21.68 -7.48
CA THR A 348 5.10 20.67 -8.37
C THR A 348 6.15 20.19 -9.36
N LEU A 349 6.17 18.87 -9.59
CA LEU A 349 7.03 18.18 -10.53
C LEU A 349 6.12 17.53 -11.58
N SER A 350 6.21 17.98 -12.83
CA SER A 350 5.44 17.40 -13.95
C SER A 350 6.24 16.28 -14.63
N GLY A 351 5.55 15.23 -15.07
CA GLY A 351 6.15 14.21 -15.93
C GLY A 351 6.54 14.77 -17.29
N THR A 352 7.52 14.13 -17.94
CA THR A 352 8.04 14.57 -19.24
C THR A 352 7.41 13.83 -20.42
N GLU A 353 6.89 12.63 -20.20
CA GLU A 353 6.36 11.75 -21.24
C GLU A 353 4.83 11.62 -21.16
N ILE A 354 4.18 11.67 -22.32
CA ILE A 354 2.71 11.56 -22.41
C ILE A 354 2.28 10.13 -22.11
N TYR A 355 1.22 9.96 -21.30
CA TYR A 355 0.65 8.68 -20.86
C TYR A 355 1.61 7.78 -20.07
N SER A 356 2.76 8.31 -19.66
CA SER A 356 3.76 7.59 -18.86
C SER A 356 3.33 7.39 -17.40
N ARG A 357 2.36 8.21 -16.95
CA ARG A 357 1.80 8.24 -15.59
C ARG A 357 2.85 8.48 -14.51
N PHE A 358 3.66 9.52 -14.70
CA PHE A 358 4.62 9.98 -13.70
C PHE A 358 3.94 10.23 -12.34
N GLY A 359 4.51 9.70 -11.27
CA GLY A 359 3.90 9.75 -9.94
C GLY A 359 2.94 8.61 -9.64
N SER A 360 3.03 7.49 -10.39
CA SER A 360 2.27 6.27 -10.06
C SER A 360 2.81 5.56 -8.81
N SER A 361 4.12 5.66 -8.56
CA SER A 361 4.79 5.15 -7.36
C SER A 361 5.87 6.13 -6.95
N ILE A 362 6.00 6.33 -5.63
CA ILE A 362 6.99 7.22 -5.02
C ILE A 362 7.65 6.43 -3.89
N ALA A 363 8.98 6.39 -3.86
CA ALA A 363 9.75 5.67 -2.86
C ALA A 363 10.86 6.58 -2.30
N ALA A 364 10.91 6.74 -0.98
CA ALA A 364 12.03 7.37 -0.30
C ALA A 364 13.24 6.45 -0.34
N LEU A 365 14.43 6.99 -0.62
CA LEU A 365 15.67 6.23 -0.82
C LEU A 365 16.74 6.50 0.25
N GLU A 366 16.41 7.23 1.32
CA GLU A 366 17.39 7.82 2.25
C GLU A 366 18.47 8.58 1.47
N ASP A 367 19.63 8.84 2.07
CA ASP A 367 20.76 9.51 1.42
C ASP A 367 21.53 8.52 0.52
N LEU A 368 21.15 8.46 -0.77
CA LEU A 368 21.64 7.49 -1.74
C LEU A 368 23.04 7.87 -2.26
N ASP A 369 23.33 9.16 -2.42
CA ASP A 369 24.63 9.65 -2.89
C ASP A 369 25.58 10.11 -1.77
N MET A 370 25.16 10.00 -0.51
CA MET A 370 25.90 10.34 0.70
C MET A 370 26.29 11.81 0.77
N ASP A 371 25.44 12.70 0.21
CA ASP A 371 25.67 14.15 0.22
C ASP A 371 25.12 14.86 1.47
N GLY A 372 24.39 14.13 2.31
CA GLY A 372 23.76 14.61 3.53
C GLY A 372 22.29 14.98 3.37
N PHE A 373 21.66 14.74 2.24
CA PHE A 373 20.22 14.93 2.02
C PHE A 373 19.56 13.61 1.62
N ASN A 374 18.30 13.41 1.99
CA ASN A 374 17.59 12.22 1.54
C ASN A 374 17.16 12.36 0.08
N ASP A 375 17.12 11.24 -0.62
CA ASP A 375 16.73 11.10 -2.01
C ASP A 375 15.35 10.45 -2.17
N ILE A 376 14.78 10.63 -3.36
CA ILE A 376 13.48 10.05 -3.72
C ILE A 376 13.49 9.51 -5.14
N ALA A 377 12.81 8.39 -5.35
CA ALA A 377 12.50 7.85 -6.67
C ALA A 377 11.02 8.02 -6.99
N ILE A 378 10.74 8.51 -8.20
CA ILE A 378 9.38 8.68 -8.73
C ILE A 378 9.28 7.89 -10.03
N ALA A 379 8.28 7.01 -10.13
CA ALA A 379 8.11 6.14 -11.29
C ALA A 379 7.11 6.70 -12.31
N ALA A 380 7.43 6.48 -13.59
CA ALA A 380 6.55 6.65 -14.75
C ALA A 380 6.44 5.30 -15.49
N PRO A 381 5.64 4.35 -14.96
CA PRO A 381 5.74 2.93 -15.31
C PRO A 381 5.35 2.57 -16.76
N TYR A 382 4.73 3.50 -17.48
CA TYR A 382 4.33 3.30 -18.88
C TYR A 382 5.14 4.17 -19.87
N GLY A 383 6.21 4.81 -19.38
CA GLY A 383 7.14 5.59 -20.20
C GLY A 383 8.29 4.76 -20.78
N GLY A 384 9.19 5.43 -21.48
CA GLY A 384 10.39 4.89 -22.10
C GLY A 384 10.20 4.45 -23.57
N PRO A 385 11.31 4.19 -24.28
CA PRO A 385 11.28 3.71 -25.65
C PRO A 385 10.62 2.32 -25.74
N THR A 386 9.77 2.15 -26.76
CA THR A 386 9.06 0.90 -27.06
C THR A 386 9.95 -0.14 -27.73
#